data_AF-A0A2W5YTR5-F1
#
_entry.id   AF-A0A2W5YTR5-F1
#
_cell.length_a   1.000
_cell.length_b   1.000
_cell.length_c   1.000
_cell.angle_alpha   90.00
_cell.angle_beta   90.00
_cell.angle_gamma   90.00
#
_symmetry.space_group_name_H-M   'P 1'
#
loop_
_entity.id
_entity.type
_entity.pdbx_description
1 polymer ?
#
loop_
_entity_poly.entity_id
_entity_poly.type
_entity_poly.pdbx_seq_one_letter_code
_entity_poly.pdbx_strand_id
1 'polypeptide(L)'
;MTTVLANPTLELHDANGALLGVGDNWTTSSQAAAIRASGYAPPNANEPAIVTTRAAGNTTAIVKGVNNTSGNALVEVYALP
;
A
#
# COMPACT_ATOMS: atom_id res chain seq x y z
N MET A 1 4.95 23.46 6.53
CA MET A 1 3.78 22.56 6.68
C MET A 1 3.94 21.46 5.64
N THR A 2 3.95 20.20 6.05
CA THR A 2 4.01 19.08 5.09
C THR A 2 2.63 18.87 4.48
N THR A 3 2.55 18.89 3.15
CA THR A 3 1.34 18.59 2.39
C THR A 3 1.11 17.08 2.34
N VAL A 4 -0.07 16.64 1.88
CA VAL A 4 -0.33 15.21 1.60
C VAL A 4 0.69 14.70 0.58
N LEU A 5 1.16 13.46 0.76
CA LEU A 5 2.06 12.81 -0.18
C LEU A 5 1.31 12.48 -1.48
N ALA A 6 1.69 13.14 -2.57
CA ALA A 6 0.89 13.15 -3.81
C ALA A 6 0.93 11.84 -4.61
N ASN A 7 2.03 11.10 -4.52
CA ASN A 7 2.22 9.83 -5.20
C ASN A 7 3.02 8.86 -4.31
N PRO A 8 2.35 8.17 -3.38
CA PRO A 8 2.98 7.18 -2.50
C PRO A 8 3.16 5.83 -3.20
N THR A 9 4.27 5.15 -2.89
CA THR A 9 4.45 3.71 -3.07
C THR A 9 4.41 3.01 -1.73
N LEU A 10 4.00 1.74 -1.73
CA LEU A 10 3.93 0.88 -0.55
C LEU A 10 4.75 -0.38 -0.78
N GLU A 11 5.60 -0.71 0.18
CA GLU A 11 6.24 -2.03 0.27
C GLU A 11 5.77 -2.74 1.53
N LEU A 12 5.55 -4.05 1.42
CA LEU A 12 5.22 -4.92 2.53
C LEU A 12 6.35 -5.92 2.74
N HIS A 13 6.88 -6.01 3.96
CA HIS A 13 8.03 -6.85 4.30
C HIS A 13 7.69 -7.79 5.47
N ASP A 14 8.18 -9.02 5.43
CA ASP A 14 8.03 -9.98 6.53
C ASP A 14 8.94 -9.66 7.73
N ALA A 15 8.89 -10.50 8.77
CA ALA A 15 9.68 -10.33 9.99
C ALA A 15 11.21 -10.42 9.75
N ASN A 16 11.65 -11.03 8.64
CA ASN A 16 13.05 -11.12 8.25
C ASN A 16 13.46 -10.00 7.28
N GLY A 17 12.54 -9.09 6.93
CA GLY A 17 12.76 -8.05 5.94
C GLY A 17 12.66 -8.55 4.49
N ALA A 18 12.10 -9.74 4.25
CA ALA A 18 11.85 -10.21 2.91
C ALA A 18 10.62 -9.50 2.31
N LEU A 19 10.74 -9.07 1.06
CA LEU A 19 9.67 -8.36 0.35
C LEU A 19 8.51 -9.32 0.05
N LEU A 20 7.33 -9.01 0.61
CA LEU A 20 6.08 -9.73 0.39
C LEU A 20 5.25 -9.13 -0.74
N GLY A 21 5.36 -7.83 -0.98
CA GLY A 21 4.60 -7.15 -2.03
C GLY A 21 4.95 -5.69 -2.19
N VAL A 22 4.62 -5.14 -3.36
CA VAL A 22 4.79 -3.73 -3.71
C VAL A 22 3.50 -3.21 -4.34
N GLY A 23 3.11 -1.98 -4.00
CA GLY A 23 2.03 -1.23 -4.62
C GLY A 23 2.49 0.17 -5.04
N ASP A 24 1.96 0.65 -6.16
CA ASP A 24 2.18 2.00 -6.70
C ASP A 24 0.80 2.62 -7.00
N ASN A 25 0.28 2.44 -8.22
CA ASN A 25 -1.09 2.82 -8.54
C ASN A 25 -2.03 1.62 -8.44
N TRP A 26 -2.96 1.61 -7.47
CA TRP A 26 -3.86 0.47 -7.27
C TRP A 26 -4.74 0.16 -8.48
N THR A 27 -5.10 1.18 -9.26
CA THR A 27 -5.99 1.05 -10.43
C THR A 27 -5.37 0.31 -11.61
N THR A 28 -4.04 0.38 -11.77
CA THR A 28 -3.31 -0.32 -12.83
C THR A 28 -2.66 -1.63 -12.35
N SER A 29 -2.82 -1.96 -11.07
CA SER A 29 -2.34 -3.21 -10.48
C SER A 29 -3.14 -4.42 -11.00
N SER A 30 -2.48 -5.58 -11.08
CA SER A 30 -3.18 -6.86 -11.32
C SER A 30 -4.21 -7.18 -10.23
N GLN A 31 -4.10 -6.55 -9.05
CA GLN A 31 -5.02 -6.72 -7.93
C GLN A 31 -6.20 -5.73 -7.96
N ALA A 32 -6.31 -4.84 -8.95
CA ALA A 32 -7.32 -3.77 -8.98
C ALA A 32 -8.75 -4.30 -8.79
N ALA A 33 -9.08 -5.45 -9.38
CA ALA A 33 -10.38 -6.08 -9.22
C ALA A 33 -10.65 -6.52 -7.76
N ALA A 34 -9.66 -7.14 -7.11
CA ALA A 34 -9.77 -7.58 -5.72
C ALA A 34 -9.82 -6.39 -4.74
N ILE A 35 -8.99 -5.36 -4.98
CA ILE A 35 -8.97 -4.11 -4.21
C ILE A 35 -10.33 -3.39 -4.31
N ARG A 36 -10.93 -3.35 -5.50
CA ARG A 36 -12.28 -2.79 -5.68
C ARG A 36 -13.35 -3.63 -5.00
N ALA A 37 -13.26 -4.96 -5.11
CA ALA A 37 -14.21 -5.88 -4.49
C ALA A 37 -14.14 -5.88 -2.96
N SER A 38 -13.00 -5.51 -2.36
CA SER A 38 -12.83 -5.44 -0.91
C SER A 38 -13.66 -4.33 -0.25
N GLY A 39 -14.04 -3.30 -1.02
CA GLY A 39 -14.70 -2.09 -0.50
C GLY A 39 -13.73 -1.06 0.12
N TYR A 40 -12.43 -1.35 0.16
CA TYR A 40 -11.38 -0.49 0.76
C TYR A 40 -10.40 0.04 -0.30
N ALA A 41 -10.87 0.24 -1.52
CA ALA A 41 -10.05 0.86 -2.55
C ALA A 41 -9.69 2.30 -2.16
N PRO A 42 -8.40 2.71 -2.22
CA PRO A 42 -8.03 4.09 -1.97
C PRO A 42 -8.77 5.07 -2.91
N PRO A 43 -9.17 6.25 -2.41
CA PRO A 43 -9.95 7.20 -3.20
C PRO A 43 -9.17 7.83 -4.36
N ASN A 44 -7.83 7.94 -4.27
CA ASN A 44 -6.99 8.46 -5.34
C ASN A 44 -6.38 7.31 -6.15
N ALA A 45 -6.40 7.42 -7.47
CA ALA A 45 -5.88 6.40 -8.38
C ALA A 45 -4.36 6.19 -8.28
N ASN A 46 -3.64 7.20 -7.79
CA ASN A 46 -2.19 7.17 -7.56
C ASN A 46 -1.80 6.60 -6.19
N GLU A 47 -2.78 6.16 -5.39
CA GLU A 47 -2.47 5.57 -4.09
C GLU A 47 -2.19 4.06 -4.23
N PRO A 48 -1.30 3.51 -3.38
CA PRO A 48 -0.97 2.11 -3.42
C PRO A 48 -1.92 1.31 -2.52
N ALA A 49 -2.20 0.08 -2.94
CA ALA A 49 -2.87 -0.91 -2.11
C ALA A 49 -2.33 -2.30 -2.42
N ILE A 50 -2.24 -3.14 -1.38
CA ILE A 50 -1.80 -4.53 -1.48
C ILE A 50 -2.86 -5.39 -0.78
N VAL A 51 -3.43 -6.34 -1.52
CA VAL A 51 -4.23 -7.44 -0.98
C VAL A 51 -3.33 -8.66 -0.92
N THR A 52 -3.15 -9.20 0.27
CA THR A 52 -2.32 -10.40 0.47
C THR A 52 -2.89 -11.27 1.56
N THR A 53 -2.51 -12.54 1.55
CA THR A 53 -2.70 -13.42 2.71
C THR A 53 -1.68 -13.02 3.77
N ARG A 54 -2.14 -12.80 4.99
CA ARG A 54 -1.27 -12.39 6.09
C ARG A 54 -0.26 -13.50 6.39
N ALA A 55 1.02 -13.20 6.16
CA ALA A 55 2.11 -14.08 6.56
C ALA A 55 2.14 -14.24 8.09
N ALA A 56 2.62 -15.40 8.56
CA ALA A 56 2.82 -15.61 9.99
C ALA A 56 3.92 -14.67 10.52
N GLY A 57 3.72 -14.14 11.73
CA GLY A 57 4.67 -13.24 12.37
C GLY A 57 4.40 -11.75 12.12
N ASN A 58 5.40 -10.93 12.43
CA ASN A 58 5.33 -9.48 12.26
C ASN A 58 5.54 -9.10 10.79
N THR A 59 4.97 -7.96 10.41
CA THR A 59 5.07 -7.44 9.04
C THR A 59 5.24 -5.94 9.12
N THR A 60 6.08 -5.39 8.25
CA THR A 60 6.36 -3.95 8.18
C THR A 60 5.82 -3.40 6.86
N ALA A 61 5.03 -2.33 6.96
CA ALA A 61 4.62 -1.52 5.81
C ALA A 61 5.55 -0.31 5.70
N ILE A 62 6.15 -0.11 4.53
CA ILE A 62 7.03 1.03 4.24
C ILE A 62 6.35 1.87 3.17
N VAL A 63 6.05 3.14 3.49
CA VAL A 63 5.51 4.11 2.53
C VAL A 63 6.60 5.09 2.12
N LYS A 64 6.68 5.36 0.82
CA LYS A 64 7.66 6.28 0.24
C LYS A 64 7.03 7.12 -0.86
N GLY A 65 7.46 8.37 -1.01
CA GLY A 65 7.10 9.17 -2.17
C GLY A 65 7.87 8.74 -3.42
N VAL A 66 7.18 8.59 -4.55
CA VAL A 66 7.83 8.46 -5.86
C VAL A 66 8.80 9.63 -6.05
N ASN A 67 9.96 9.35 -6.65
CA ASN A 67 11.07 10.30 -6.82
C ASN A 67 11.59 10.93 -5.52
N ASN A 68 11.46 10.23 -4.38
CA ASN A 68 11.85 10.70 -3.05
C ASN A 68 11.12 11.99 -2.61
N THR A 69 9.90 12.19 -3.10
CA THR A 69 9.03 13.27 -2.60
C THR A 69 8.65 13.05 -1.14
N SER A 70 8.31 14.14 -0.44
CA SER A 70 7.93 14.11 0.98
C SER A 70 6.53 14.66 1.17
N GLY A 71 5.85 14.15 2.19
CA GLY A 71 4.50 14.54 2.54
C GLY A 71 3.95 13.64 3.64
N ASN A 72 2.74 13.92 4.08
CA ASN A 72 2.05 13.07 5.05
C ASN A 72 1.30 11.95 4.32
N ALA A 73 1.39 10.73 4.83
CA ALA A 73 0.62 9.58 4.35
C ALA A 73 -0.11 8.92 5.52
N LEU A 74 -1.27 8.33 5.23
CA LEU A 74 -2.01 7.47 6.15
C LEU A 74 -1.85 6.03 5.68
N VAL A 75 -1.57 5.12 6.60
CA VAL A 75 -1.53 3.67 6.32
C VAL A 75 -2.62 3.01 7.13
N GLU A 76 -3.44 2.23 6.44
CA GLU A 76 -4.55 1.49 7.03
C GLU A 76 -4.39 0.01 6.72
N VAL A 77 -4.79 -0.84 7.66
CA VAL A 77 -4.74 -2.30 7.50
C VAL A 77 -6.11 -2.86 7.79
N TYR A 78 -6.66 -3.58 6.81
CA TYR A 78 -8.00 -4.17 6.88
C TYR A 78 -7.90 -5.68 6.82
N ALA A 79 -8.66 -6.36 7.68
CA ALA A 79 -8.91 -7.79 7.54
C ALA A 79 -10.08 -7.99 6.58
N LEU A 80 -9.86 -8.74 5.50
CA LEU A 80 -10.91 -9.07 4.55
C LEU A 80 -11.63 -10.38 4.98
N PRO A 81 -12.95 -10.51 4.74
CA PRO A 81 -13.72 -11.71 5.08
C PRO A 81 -13.26 -12.99 4.36
#